data_AF-A0A0D2P302-F1
#
_entry.id   AF-A0A0D2P302-F1
#
_cell.length_a   1.000
_cell.length_b   1.000
_cell.length_c   1.000
_cell.angle_alpha   90.00
_cell.angle_beta   90.00
_cell.angle_gamma   90.00
#
_symmetry.space_group_name_H-M   'P 1'
#
loop_
_entity.id
_entity.type
_entity.pdbx_description
1 polymer ?
#
loop_
_entity_poly.entity_id
_entity_poly.type
_entity_poly.pdbx_seq_one_letter_code
_entity_poly.pdbx_strand_id
1 'polypeptide(L)'
;MASQVLPQALHMIPRNQVQPFNPVKNRGFSAFLSRGPSPLTTSKVSVSGFHSKVPVGSSFSCFARRGFVVRAESNPEGEGEGEDEAEEEKPKEPRKPRIKLGDIMGILNKRAIEASDKERPTPDLRTGDIVEIKLEVPENRRRLSVYKGIVISKQNAGIHTTIRIRRIIAGIGVEIVFPVYSPNIKEIKVVKHRKVRRARLYYLRDKLPRLSTFK
;
A
#
# COMPACT_ATOMS: atom_id res chain seq x y z
N MET A 1 -25.23 62.35 48.60
CA MET A 1 -25.24 61.39 49.73
C MET A 1 -25.80 60.07 49.22
N ALA A 2 -25.22 58.89 49.36
CA ALA A 2 -23.84 58.46 49.50
C ALA A 2 -23.82 57.05 48.84
N SER A 3 -22.91 56.84 47.90
CA SER A 3 -22.71 55.57 47.19
C SER A 3 -21.98 54.58 48.10
N GLN A 4 -22.64 53.48 48.50
CA GLN A 4 -21.97 52.37 49.17
C GLN A 4 -21.54 51.32 48.13
N VAL A 5 -20.28 51.44 47.74
CA VAL A 5 -19.51 50.42 47.03
C VAL A 5 -18.93 49.49 48.11
N LEU A 6 -19.27 48.20 48.07
CA LEU A 6 -18.66 47.21 48.96
C LEU A 6 -17.30 46.75 48.40
N PRO A 7 -16.26 46.68 49.24
CA PRO A 7 -14.91 46.33 48.82
C PRO A 7 -14.73 44.82 48.60
N GLN A 8 -13.82 44.54 47.67
CA GLN A 8 -13.33 43.23 47.26
C GLN A 8 -12.76 42.43 48.45
N ALA A 9 -13.20 41.18 48.61
CA ALA A 9 -12.56 40.20 49.48
C ALA A 9 -12.00 39.06 48.63
N LEU A 10 -10.76 39.22 48.17
CA LEU A 10 -9.95 38.15 47.59
C LEU A 10 -9.52 37.18 48.71
N HIS A 11 -10.22 36.07 48.85
CA HIS A 11 -9.69 34.92 49.60
C HIS A 11 -8.68 34.18 48.71
N MET A 12 -7.40 34.29 49.06
CA MET A 12 -6.31 33.53 48.45
C MET A 12 -6.40 32.04 48.85
N ILE A 13 -6.68 31.17 47.88
CA ILE A 13 -6.57 29.73 48.03
C ILE A 13 -5.10 29.32 47.75
N PRO A 14 -4.47 28.48 48.58
CA PRO A 14 -3.02 28.28 48.58
C PRO A 14 -2.49 27.60 47.31
N ARG A 15 -1.29 28.04 46.91
CA ARG A 15 -0.46 27.43 45.86
C ARG A 15 -0.14 25.99 46.21
N ASN A 16 -0.68 25.05 45.43
CA ASN A 16 -0.30 23.65 45.45
C ASN A 16 1.17 23.53 45.00
N GLN A 17 2.06 23.18 45.93
CA GLN A 17 3.49 22.95 45.67
C GLN A 17 3.65 21.65 44.89
N VAL A 18 3.80 21.76 43.57
CA VAL A 18 4.22 20.63 42.74
C VAL A 18 5.70 20.37 43.02
N GLN A 19 6.00 19.23 43.65
CA GLN A 19 7.36 18.73 43.87
C GLN A 19 8.09 18.54 42.53
N PRO A 20 9.40 18.86 42.41
CA PRO A 20 10.16 18.46 41.24
C PRO A 20 10.44 16.95 41.29
N PHE A 21 9.90 16.23 40.31
CA PHE A 21 10.24 14.84 40.04
C PHE A 21 11.71 14.77 39.57
N ASN A 22 12.60 14.29 40.42
CA ASN A 22 14.01 14.05 40.11
C ASN A 22 14.14 12.91 39.07
N PRO A 23 14.78 13.10 37.90
CA PRO A 23 15.15 11.97 37.05
C PRO A 23 16.40 11.28 37.62
N VAL A 24 16.27 9.99 37.88
CA VAL A 24 17.35 9.10 38.34
C VAL A 24 18.51 9.12 37.35
N LYS A 25 19.69 9.48 37.87
CA LYS A 25 21.00 9.31 37.21
C LYS A 25 21.28 7.82 37.03
N ASN A 26 21.20 7.31 35.81
CA ASN A 26 21.92 6.09 35.44
C ASN A 26 23.35 6.48 35.06
N ARG A 27 24.23 6.50 36.08
CA ARG A 27 25.67 6.31 35.89
C ARG A 27 25.94 4.81 35.93
N GLY A 28 26.30 4.23 34.79
CA GLY A 28 26.87 2.89 34.69
C GLY A 28 28.15 2.98 33.87
N PHE A 29 29.27 2.86 34.57
CA PHE A 29 30.63 2.87 34.04
C PHE A 29 30.99 1.52 33.38
N SER A 30 31.91 1.61 32.41
CA SER A 30 33.02 0.71 32.09
C SER A 30 32.77 -0.74 31.66
N ALA A 31 33.22 -1.07 30.44
CA ALA A 31 34.38 -1.94 30.16
C ALA A 31 34.41 -2.18 28.63
N PHE A 32 35.27 -1.50 27.86
CA PHE A 32 36.64 -1.96 27.53
C PHE A 32 36.77 -3.49 27.49
N LEU A 33 36.52 -4.08 26.31
CA LEU A 33 37.26 -5.24 25.84
C LEU A 33 37.59 -5.07 24.36
N SER A 34 38.85 -4.74 24.13
CA SER A 34 39.56 -4.87 22.87
C SER A 34 40.04 -6.31 22.69
N ARG A 35 39.72 -6.91 21.54
CA ARG A 35 40.39 -8.06 20.91
C ARG A 35 39.91 -8.02 19.46
N GLY A 36 40.66 -7.48 18.50
CA GLY A 36 41.90 -8.03 17.96
C GLY A 36 41.56 -8.69 16.61
N PRO A 37 42.13 -8.26 15.46
CA PRO A 37 41.79 -8.81 14.14
C PRO A 37 42.70 -10.00 13.79
N SER A 38 42.18 -10.99 13.06
CA SER A 38 43.00 -12.03 12.42
C SER A 38 42.55 -12.32 10.98
N PRO A 39 43.47 -12.56 10.04
CA PRO A 39 43.21 -12.59 8.60
C PRO A 39 43.00 -14.00 8.00
N LEU A 40 42.44 -14.00 6.79
CA LEU A 40 42.60 -14.96 5.68
C LEU A 40 42.46 -16.47 5.93
N THR A 41 41.51 -17.10 5.23
CA THR A 41 41.75 -18.41 4.59
C THR A 41 40.78 -18.62 3.42
N THR A 42 41.37 -18.82 2.24
CA THR A 42 40.71 -19.31 1.03
C THR A 42 40.59 -20.83 1.11
N SER A 43 39.44 -21.38 0.75
CA SER A 43 39.38 -22.75 0.21
C SER A 43 38.15 -22.97 -0.65
N LYS A 44 38.41 -23.15 -1.94
CA LYS A 44 37.54 -23.79 -2.94
C LYS A 44 37.22 -25.21 -2.49
N VAL A 45 35.99 -25.68 -2.71
CA VAL A 45 35.73 -27.10 -2.93
C VAL A 45 34.87 -27.23 -4.20
N SER A 46 35.53 -27.78 -5.20
CA SER A 46 34.99 -28.26 -6.47
C SER A 46 34.71 -29.75 -6.27
N VAL A 47 33.55 -30.23 -6.73
CA VAL A 47 33.33 -31.66 -6.97
C VAL A 47 33.07 -31.82 -8.46
N SER A 48 34.14 -32.12 -9.19
CA SER A 48 34.11 -32.75 -10.50
C SER A 48 34.12 -34.27 -10.29
N GLY A 49 33.10 -34.95 -10.81
CA GLY A 49 33.05 -36.40 -10.95
C GLY A 49 32.55 -36.74 -12.33
N PHE A 50 33.50 -36.97 -13.23
CA PHE A 50 33.38 -37.18 -14.66
C PHE A 50 33.07 -38.66 -15.00
N HIS A 51 32.76 -38.89 -16.28
CA HIS A 51 32.73 -40.16 -17.05
C HIS A 51 31.44 -40.99 -17.01
N SER A 52 30.91 -41.57 -18.10
CA SER A 52 31.18 -41.47 -19.55
C SER A 52 30.21 -42.40 -20.31
N LYS A 53 29.89 -42.05 -21.57
CA LYS A 53 29.56 -42.92 -22.72
C LYS A 53 28.23 -43.72 -22.74
N VAL A 54 27.23 -43.15 -23.41
CA VAL A 54 26.48 -43.58 -24.66
C VAL A 54 26.86 -44.94 -25.30
N PRO A 55 26.06 -45.57 -26.21
CA PRO A 55 24.60 -45.81 -26.36
C PRO A 55 24.26 -47.33 -26.54
N VAL A 56 22.99 -47.71 -26.78
CA VAL A 56 22.51 -48.54 -27.94
C VAL A 56 21.03 -48.94 -27.79
N GLY A 57 20.27 -48.70 -28.88
CA GLY A 57 19.10 -49.48 -29.36
C GLY A 57 17.74 -49.22 -28.67
N SER A 58 16.59 -49.27 -29.33
CA SER A 58 16.23 -49.40 -30.76
C SER A 58 14.70 -49.24 -30.86
N SER A 59 14.26 -48.56 -31.92
CA SER A 59 13.06 -48.80 -32.75
C SER A 59 11.79 -49.37 -32.12
N PHE A 60 10.67 -48.63 -32.19
CA PHE A 60 9.39 -49.15 -32.72
C PHE A 60 8.50 -47.97 -33.16
N SER A 61 8.56 -47.62 -34.45
CA SER A 61 7.48 -46.94 -35.16
C SER A 61 6.85 -47.92 -36.15
N CYS A 62 5.71 -48.46 -35.77
CA CYS A 62 4.72 -49.12 -36.61
C CYS A 62 3.48 -48.19 -36.61
N PHE A 63 2.75 -47.88 -37.67
CA PHE A 63 2.42 -48.69 -38.83
C PHE A 63 1.82 -47.71 -39.87
N ALA A 64 2.48 -47.55 -41.02
CA ALA A 64 1.83 -46.97 -42.19
C ALA A 64 0.88 -48.03 -42.77
N ARG A 65 -0.41 -47.71 -42.93
CA ARG A 65 -1.29 -48.46 -43.85
C ARG A 65 -1.58 -47.60 -45.07
N ARG A 66 -1.04 -48.03 -46.20
CA ARG A 66 -1.56 -47.74 -47.53
C ARG A 66 -2.76 -48.65 -47.81
N GLY A 67 -3.76 -48.07 -48.47
CA GLY A 67 -4.52 -48.74 -49.52
C GLY A 67 -5.98 -49.07 -49.20
N PHE A 68 -6.91 -48.33 -49.82
CA PHE A 68 -7.84 -48.96 -50.77
C PHE A 68 -8.34 -47.92 -51.79
N VAL A 69 -8.32 -48.31 -53.06
CA VAL A 69 -8.81 -47.57 -54.23
C VAL A 69 -10.20 -48.08 -54.56
N VAL A 70 -11.17 -47.19 -54.78
CA VAL A 70 -12.29 -47.44 -55.71
C VAL A 70 -12.51 -46.19 -56.54
N ARG A 71 -12.45 -46.39 -57.86
CA ARG A 71 -12.67 -45.42 -58.93
C ARG A 71 -14.12 -45.55 -59.38
N ALA A 72 -14.85 -44.44 -59.42
CA ALA A 72 -16.05 -44.28 -60.25
C ALA A 72 -16.07 -42.83 -60.73
N GLU A 73 -15.82 -42.65 -62.03
CA GLU A 73 -16.05 -41.38 -62.74
C GLU A 73 -17.45 -41.43 -63.35
N SER A 74 -18.26 -40.41 -63.10
CA SER A 74 -19.30 -39.93 -64.02
C SER A 74 -19.68 -38.49 -63.61
N ASN A 75 -19.25 -37.50 -64.41
CA ASN A 75 -19.88 -36.18 -64.52
C ASN A 75 -21.15 -36.31 -65.40
N PRO A 76 -22.11 -35.35 -65.47
CA PRO A 76 -21.95 -33.90 -65.22
C PRO A 76 -23.11 -33.17 -64.49
N GLU A 77 -22.85 -31.90 -64.18
CA GLU A 77 -23.77 -30.75 -64.07
C GLU A 77 -24.84 -30.72 -62.95
N GLY A 78 -24.70 -29.68 -62.13
CA GLY A 78 -25.64 -29.27 -61.10
C GLY A 78 -25.14 -27.97 -60.50
N GLU A 79 -25.50 -26.85 -61.12
CA GLU A 79 -25.35 -25.52 -60.58
C GLU A 79 -26.01 -25.45 -59.19
N GLY A 80 -25.24 -25.00 -58.21
CA GLY A 80 -25.69 -24.77 -56.85
C GLY A 80 -24.78 -23.71 -56.27
N GLU A 81 -25.15 -22.46 -56.49
CA GLU A 81 -24.66 -21.31 -55.73
C GLU A 81 -24.98 -21.59 -54.25
N GLY A 82 -23.98 -22.09 -53.53
CA GLY A 82 -23.94 -22.11 -52.09
C GLY A 82 -22.86 -21.14 -51.69
N GLU A 83 -23.27 -19.98 -51.21
CA GLU A 83 -22.40 -18.98 -50.61
C GLU A 83 -21.52 -19.67 -49.56
N ASP A 84 -20.23 -19.83 -49.85
CA ASP A 84 -19.23 -20.11 -48.84
C ASP A 84 -19.12 -18.86 -47.95
N GLU A 85 -20.08 -18.69 -47.04
CA GLU A 85 -19.85 -17.88 -45.86
C GLU A 85 -18.78 -18.60 -45.03
N ALA A 86 -17.53 -18.27 -45.32
CA ALA A 86 -16.41 -18.51 -44.43
C ALA A 86 -16.71 -17.75 -43.12
N GLU A 87 -17.40 -18.40 -42.20
CA GLU A 87 -17.47 -17.96 -40.81
C GLU A 87 -16.03 -17.89 -40.31
N GLU A 88 -15.49 -16.68 -40.22
CA GLU A 88 -14.26 -16.40 -39.49
C GLU A 88 -14.44 -17.00 -38.08
N GLU A 89 -13.78 -18.14 -37.81
CA GLU A 89 -13.69 -18.70 -36.47
C GLU A 89 -13.02 -17.65 -35.57
N LYS A 90 -13.85 -16.85 -34.90
CA LYS A 90 -13.37 -15.92 -33.87
C LYS A 90 -12.55 -16.73 -32.87
N PRO A 91 -11.26 -16.40 -32.66
CA PRO A 91 -10.39 -17.18 -31.80
C PRO A 91 -11.01 -17.29 -30.42
N LYS A 92 -11.32 -18.53 -30.00
CA LYS A 92 -11.92 -18.85 -28.69
C LYS A 92 -11.11 -18.15 -27.60
N GLU A 93 -11.74 -17.18 -26.94
CA GLU A 93 -11.09 -16.44 -25.86
C GLU A 93 -10.51 -17.42 -24.81
N PRO A 94 -9.28 -17.20 -24.33
CA PRO A 94 -8.64 -18.12 -23.40
C PRO A 94 -9.51 -18.29 -22.15
N ARG A 95 -9.83 -19.55 -21.81
CA ARG A 95 -10.65 -19.89 -20.64
C ARG A 95 -9.99 -19.32 -19.38
N LYS A 96 -10.72 -18.46 -18.66
CA LYS A 96 -10.22 -17.89 -17.40
C LYS A 96 -9.86 -19.03 -16.44
N PRO A 97 -8.66 -19.04 -15.84
CA PRO A 97 -8.26 -20.08 -14.92
C PRO A 97 -9.23 -20.12 -13.73
N ARG A 98 -9.50 -21.33 -13.21
CA ARG A 98 -10.33 -21.50 -12.01
C ARG A 98 -9.66 -20.79 -10.83
N ILE A 99 -10.39 -19.87 -10.19
CA ILE A 99 -9.91 -19.10 -9.04
C ILE A 99 -9.87 -20.02 -7.82
N LYS A 100 -8.72 -20.09 -7.12
CA LYS A 100 -8.60 -20.81 -5.86
C LYS A 100 -9.17 -19.99 -4.72
N LEU A 101 -9.66 -20.64 -3.67
CA LEU A 101 -10.26 -19.96 -2.51
C LEU A 101 -9.29 -18.94 -1.86
N GLY A 102 -8.00 -19.29 -1.75
CA GLY A 102 -6.97 -18.39 -1.20
C GLY A 102 -6.78 -17.10 -2.02
N ASP A 103 -7.05 -17.15 -3.32
CA ASP A 103 -6.89 -16.00 -4.22
C ASP A 103 -8.09 -15.05 -4.15
N ILE A 104 -9.27 -15.53 -3.70
CA ILE A 104 -10.51 -14.76 -3.69
C ILE A 104 -10.35 -13.45 -2.91
N MET A 105 -9.74 -13.48 -1.73
CA MET A 105 -9.54 -12.27 -0.91
C MET A 105 -8.67 -11.23 -1.63
N GLY A 106 -7.59 -11.68 -2.29
CA GLY A 106 -6.70 -10.79 -3.05
C GLY A 106 -7.42 -10.18 -4.25
N ILE A 107 -8.21 -10.99 -4.96
CA ILE A 107 -8.99 -10.56 -6.12
C ILE A 107 -10.07 -9.56 -5.71
N LEU A 108 -10.79 -9.79 -4.62
CA LEU A 108 -11.81 -8.88 -4.11
C LEU A 108 -11.20 -7.53 -3.73
N ASN A 109 -10.08 -7.53 -2.98
CA ASN A 109 -9.38 -6.30 -2.62
C ASN A 109 -8.91 -5.53 -3.85
N LYS A 110 -8.32 -6.23 -4.83
CA LYS A 110 -7.83 -5.61 -6.07
C LYS A 110 -8.96 -4.97 -6.87
N ARG A 111 -10.06 -5.69 -7.08
CA ARG A 111 -11.26 -5.17 -7.77
C ARG A 111 -11.84 -3.95 -7.07
N ALA A 112 -11.89 -3.97 -5.74
CA ALA A 112 -12.44 -2.87 -4.96
C ALA A 112 -11.56 -1.61 -5.05
N ILE A 113 -10.23 -1.76 -4.99
CA ILE A 113 -9.27 -0.66 -5.21
C ILE A 113 -9.41 -0.09 -6.62
N GLU A 114 -9.44 -0.96 -7.64
CA GLU A 114 -9.60 -0.52 -9.04
C GLU A 114 -10.91 0.24 -9.27
N ALA A 115 -12.00 -0.15 -8.60
CA ALA A 115 -13.26 0.57 -8.66
C ALA A 115 -13.14 1.98 -8.05
N SER A 116 -12.54 2.08 -6.85
CA SER A 116 -12.33 3.38 -6.19
C SER A 116 -11.36 4.30 -6.96
N ASP A 117 -10.28 3.74 -7.55
CA ASP A 117 -9.32 4.52 -8.32
C ASP A 117 -9.89 5.00 -9.67
N LYS A 118 -10.85 4.28 -10.25
CA LYS A 118 -11.61 4.73 -11.43
C LYS A 118 -12.49 5.94 -11.11
N GLU A 119 -13.13 5.96 -9.95
CA GLU A 119 -13.94 7.10 -9.51
C GLU A 119 -13.06 8.31 -9.16
N ARG A 120 -11.96 8.07 -8.44
CA ARG A 120 -11.05 9.13 -8.00
C ARG A 120 -9.60 8.64 -8.06
N PRO A 121 -8.75 9.20 -8.95
CA PRO A 121 -7.34 8.86 -8.97
C PRO A 121 -6.67 9.29 -7.65
N THR A 122 -6.02 8.34 -6.97
CA THR A 122 -5.34 8.59 -5.71
C THR A 122 -3.86 8.90 -5.95
N PRO A 123 -3.30 9.99 -5.38
CA PRO A 123 -1.87 10.29 -5.49
C PRO A 123 -1.01 9.30 -4.69
N ASP A 124 0.28 9.16 -5.03
CA ASP A 124 1.22 8.39 -4.22
C ASP A 124 1.50 9.13 -2.90
N LEU A 125 0.88 8.65 -1.81
CA LEU A 125 1.06 9.17 -0.47
C LEU A 125 2.13 8.39 0.28
N ARG A 126 3.11 9.11 0.84
CA ARG A 126 4.20 8.58 1.66
C ARG A 126 4.22 9.22 3.04
N THR A 127 4.85 8.53 3.99
CA THR A 127 5.10 9.10 5.31
C THR A 127 6.02 10.32 5.18
N GLY A 128 5.68 11.41 5.86
CA GLY A 128 6.42 12.69 5.77
C GLY A 128 5.83 13.68 4.75
N ASP A 129 4.84 13.27 3.97
CA ASP A 129 4.12 14.19 3.10
C ASP A 129 3.22 15.13 3.91
N ILE A 130 3.18 16.39 3.49
CA ILE A 130 2.20 17.38 3.94
C ILE A 130 1.08 17.36 2.93
N VAL A 131 -0.09 16.95 3.37
CA VAL A 131 -1.26 16.73 2.52
C VAL A 131 -2.39 17.67 2.89
N GLU A 132 -3.22 17.97 1.90
CA GLU A 132 -4.48 18.68 2.04
C GLU A 132 -5.60 17.78 1.51
N ILE A 133 -6.60 17.52 2.36
CA ILE A 133 -7.73 16.63 2.09
C ILE A 133 -9.01 17.43 2.16
N LYS A 134 -9.83 17.33 1.11
CA LYS A 134 -11.18 17.86 1.09
C LYS A 134 -12.17 16.74 1.36
N LEU A 135 -12.84 16.82 2.49
CA LEU A 135 -13.84 15.86 2.94
C LEU A 135 -15.24 16.44 2.74
N GLU A 136 -16.12 15.66 2.12
CA GLU A 136 -17.56 15.90 2.16
C GLU A 136 -18.11 15.33 3.48
N VAL A 137 -18.69 16.21 4.29
CA VAL A 137 -19.29 15.85 5.58
C VAL A 137 -20.80 15.82 5.39
N PRO A 138 -21.49 14.71 5.69
CA PRO A 138 -22.91 14.54 5.36
C PRO A 138 -23.81 15.58 6.03
N GLU A 139 -23.44 16.07 7.21
CA GLU A 139 -24.17 17.12 7.94
C GLU A 139 -23.98 18.52 7.31
N ASN A 140 -22.79 18.78 6.73
CA ASN A 140 -22.39 20.10 6.25
C ASN A 140 -22.27 20.13 4.72
N ARG A 141 -23.39 19.94 4.01
CA ARG A 141 -23.40 19.84 2.53
C ARG A 141 -22.97 21.11 1.79
N ARG A 142 -22.98 22.28 2.43
CA ARG A 142 -22.66 23.56 1.79
C ARG A 142 -21.17 23.77 1.48
N ARG A 143 -20.28 23.09 2.21
CA ARG A 143 -18.82 23.28 2.08
C ARG A 143 -18.07 21.99 2.28
N LEU A 144 -17.00 21.81 1.53
CA LEU A 144 -16.05 20.74 1.79
C LEU A 144 -15.17 21.14 2.97
N SER A 145 -15.00 20.22 3.92
CA SER A 145 -14.12 20.42 5.06
C SER A 145 -12.68 20.16 4.65
N VAL A 146 -11.81 21.14 4.85
CA VAL A 146 -10.40 21.07 4.45
C VAL A 146 -9.53 20.68 5.64
N TYR A 147 -8.89 19.52 5.54
CA TYR A 147 -7.93 19.03 6.53
C TYR A 147 -6.53 19.08 5.95
N LYS A 148 -5.64 19.79 6.63
CA LYS A 148 -4.23 19.83 6.27
C LYS A 148 -3.39 19.19 7.36
N GLY A 149 -2.27 18.58 7.01
CA GLY A 149 -1.31 18.13 8.01
C GLY A 149 -0.23 17.21 7.45
N ILE A 150 0.64 16.74 8.32
CA ILE A 150 1.70 15.79 7.96
C ILE A 150 1.21 14.35 8.12
N VAL A 151 1.47 13.51 7.12
CA VAL A 151 1.25 12.07 7.20
C VAL A 151 2.29 11.47 8.13
N ILE A 152 1.84 11.03 9.31
CA ILE A 152 2.71 10.40 10.32
C ILE A 152 2.87 8.90 10.08
N SER A 153 1.89 8.26 9.47
CA SER A 153 1.94 6.85 9.12
C SER A 153 0.92 6.52 8.05
N LYS A 154 1.28 5.58 7.17
CA LYS A 154 0.37 4.90 6.24
C LYS A 154 0.28 3.43 6.61
N GLN A 155 -0.93 2.88 6.64
CA GLN A 155 -1.18 1.47 6.88
C GLN A 155 -1.86 0.90 5.64
N ASN A 156 -1.19 -0.01 4.94
CA ASN A 156 -1.69 -0.63 3.73
C ASN A 156 -2.49 -1.88 4.09
N ALA A 157 -3.78 -1.90 3.77
CA ALA A 157 -4.70 -2.99 4.12
C ALA A 157 -5.78 -3.14 3.03
N GLY A 158 -5.36 -3.31 1.78
CA GLY A 158 -6.27 -3.38 0.63
C GLY A 158 -7.11 -2.11 0.50
N ILE A 159 -8.43 -2.27 0.43
CA ILE A 159 -9.39 -1.15 0.38
C ILE A 159 -9.41 -0.30 1.66
N HIS A 160 -9.06 -0.89 2.81
CA HIS A 160 -8.98 -0.18 4.09
C HIS A 160 -7.60 0.44 4.33
N THR A 161 -6.86 0.74 3.27
CA THR A 161 -5.59 1.48 3.40
C THR A 161 -5.87 2.84 4.03
N THR A 162 -5.22 3.12 5.16
CA THR A 162 -5.44 4.36 5.93
C THR A 162 -4.17 5.20 6.02
N ILE A 163 -4.39 6.50 6.15
CA ILE A 163 -3.36 7.49 6.46
C ILE A 163 -3.69 8.17 7.78
N ARG A 164 -2.67 8.39 8.61
CA ARG A 164 -2.78 9.18 9.83
C ARG A 164 -2.14 10.52 9.61
N ILE A 165 -2.91 11.58 9.81
CA ILE A 165 -2.48 12.96 9.62
C ILE A 165 -2.40 13.65 10.96
N ARG A 166 -1.33 14.40 11.19
CA ARG A 166 -1.14 15.21 12.40
C ARG A 166 -1.11 16.69 12.03
N ARG A 167 -1.86 17.50 12.77
CA ARG A 167 -1.83 18.97 12.71
C ARG A 167 -2.03 19.54 14.10
N ILE A 168 -1.37 20.66 14.38
CA ILE A 168 -1.69 21.47 15.56
C ILE A 168 -2.77 22.48 15.19
N ILE A 169 -3.88 22.44 15.92
CA ILE A 169 -5.03 23.32 15.77
C ILE A 169 -5.21 24.03 17.11
N ALA A 170 -5.15 25.36 17.10
CA ALA A 170 -5.31 26.18 18.31
C ALA A 170 -4.41 25.73 19.50
N GLY A 171 -3.17 25.31 19.22
CA GLY A 171 -2.21 24.84 20.23
C GLY A 171 -2.36 23.37 20.65
N ILE A 172 -3.43 22.68 20.22
CA ILE A 172 -3.69 21.28 20.54
C ILE A 172 -3.27 20.39 19.35
N GLY A 173 -2.52 19.33 19.63
CA GLY A 173 -2.10 18.36 18.61
C GLY A 173 -3.21 17.37 18.26
N VAL A 174 -3.80 17.53 17.09
CA VAL A 174 -4.88 16.67 16.58
C VAL A 174 -4.30 15.63 15.61
N GLU A 175 -4.67 14.37 15.80
CA GLU A 175 -4.38 13.28 14.88
C GLU A 175 -5.68 12.73 14.31
N ILE A 176 -5.78 12.63 12.99
CA ILE A 176 -6.98 12.14 12.29
C ILE A 176 -6.57 10.98 11.37
N VAL A 177 -7.40 9.94 11.32
CA VAL A 177 -7.21 8.79 10.43
C VAL A 177 -8.19 8.88 9.28
N PHE A 178 -7.70 8.77 8.05
CA PHE A 178 -8.52 8.77 6.85
C PHE A 178 -8.35 7.45 6.09
N PRO A 179 -9.46 6.79 5.65
CA PRO A 179 -9.40 5.74 4.65
C PRO A 179 -9.15 6.37 3.28
N VAL A 180 -8.10 5.94 2.59
CA VAL A 180 -7.65 6.56 1.33
C VAL A 180 -8.69 6.43 0.22
N TYR A 181 -9.37 5.28 0.16
CA TYR A 181 -10.36 4.94 -0.86
C TYR A 181 -11.80 5.30 -0.46
N SER A 182 -11.98 6.17 0.54
CA SER A 182 -13.31 6.57 0.98
C SER A 182 -14.02 7.48 -0.03
N PRO A 183 -15.31 7.23 -0.37
CA PRO A 183 -16.07 8.08 -1.31
C PRO A 183 -16.34 9.49 -0.77
N ASN A 184 -16.33 9.65 0.55
CA ASN A 184 -16.49 10.95 1.21
C ASN A 184 -15.29 11.89 0.96
N ILE A 185 -14.15 11.37 0.52
CA ILE A 185 -12.98 12.19 0.20
C ILE A 185 -13.08 12.62 -1.26
N LYS A 186 -13.22 13.93 -1.49
CA LYS A 186 -13.32 14.48 -2.84
C LYS A 186 -11.97 14.69 -3.50
N GLU A 187 -11.00 15.15 -2.72
CA GLU A 187 -9.69 15.51 -3.27
C GLU A 187 -8.59 15.31 -2.21
N ILE A 188 -7.47 14.76 -2.65
CA ILE A 188 -6.24 14.64 -1.85
C ILE A 188 -5.12 15.30 -2.64
N LYS A 189 -4.50 16.34 -2.07
CA LYS A 189 -3.33 17.01 -2.66
C LYS A 189 -2.11 16.83 -1.78
N VAL A 190 -0.98 16.51 -2.39
CA VAL A 190 0.33 16.59 -1.73
C VAL A 190 0.83 18.02 -1.90
N VAL A 191 0.90 18.78 -0.80
CA VAL A 191 1.36 20.17 -0.80
C VAL A 191 2.88 20.23 -0.82
N LYS A 192 3.54 19.41 0.00
CA LYS A 192 4.99 19.39 0.12
C LYS A 192 5.47 18.06 0.71
N HIS A 193 6.60 17.56 0.22
CA HIS A 193 7.30 16.43 0.83
C HIS A 193 8.29 16.91 1.89
N ARG A 194 8.32 16.28 3.08
CA ARG A 194 9.37 16.47 4.09
C ARG A 194 10.23 15.21 4.16
N LYS A 195 11.54 15.38 3.98
CA LYS A 195 12.51 14.27 4.13
C LYS A 195 12.45 13.72 5.55
N VAL A 196 12.09 12.45 5.68
CA VAL A 196 12.03 11.71 6.94
C VAL A 196 12.77 10.39 6.81
N ARG A 197 13.34 9.91 7.91
CA ARG A 197 14.10 8.64 7.95
C ARG A 197 13.29 7.46 8.48
N ARG A 198 12.18 7.73 9.20
CA ARG A 198 11.35 6.70 9.84
C ARG A 198 10.07 6.49 9.02
N ALA A 199 9.64 5.23 8.92
CA ALA A 199 8.37 4.88 8.28
C ALA A 199 7.13 5.35 9.06
N ARG A 200 7.26 5.57 10.38
CA ARG A 200 6.23 6.13 11.26
C ARG A 200 6.79 7.24 12.12
N LEU A 201 6.14 8.40 12.15
CA LEU A 201 6.60 9.63 12.79
C LEU A 201 5.94 9.86 14.17
N TYR A 202 5.72 8.82 14.96
CA TYR A 202 5.09 8.96 16.28
C TYR A 202 5.89 9.83 17.25
N TYR A 203 7.19 9.97 17.02
CA TYR A 203 8.03 10.90 17.78
C TYR A 203 7.57 12.37 17.65
N LEU A 204 6.78 12.75 16.64
CA LEU A 204 6.23 14.11 16.51
C LEU A 204 5.23 14.49 17.61
N ARG A 205 4.82 13.53 18.45
CA ARG A 205 4.00 13.79 19.64
C ARG A 205 4.79 14.51 20.72
N ASP A 206 6.03 14.09 20.94
CA ASP A 206 6.91 14.59 22.00
C ASP A 206 7.81 15.74 21.54
N LYS A 207 7.75 16.10 20.25
CA LYS A 207 8.56 17.17 19.68
C LYS A 207 7.84 18.52 19.72
N LEU A 208 8.65 19.56 19.50
CA LEU A 208 8.19 20.93 19.45
C LEU A 208 7.02 21.11 18.47
N PRO A 209 6.03 21.94 18.83
CA PRO A 209 4.81 22.11 18.04
C PRO A 209 5.09 22.65 16.63
N ARG A 210 6.18 23.42 16.47
CA ARG A 210 6.65 23.96 15.18
C ARG A 210 6.77 22.91 14.08
N LEU A 211 7.04 21.64 14.40
CA LEU A 211 7.16 20.58 13.42
C LEU A 211 5.80 20.10 12.87
N SER A 212 4.71 20.34 13.58
CA SER A 212 3.34 19.89 13.27
C SER A 212 2.35 21.03 13.02
N THR A 213 2.83 22.28 12.98
CA THR A 213 2.02 23.45 12.62
C THR A 213 1.98 23.61 11.10
N PHE A 214 0.78 23.54 10.54
CA PHE A 214 0.54 23.72 9.10
C PHE A 214 -0.66 24.67 8.91
N LYS A 215 -0.53 25.60 7.95
CA LYS A 215 -1.57 26.58 7.60
C LYS A 215 -2.53 25.98 6.59
#